data_AF-A0A1Q6TYF3-F1
#
_entry.id   AF-A0A1Q6TYF3-F1
#
_cell.length_a   1.000
_cell.length_b   1.000
_cell.length_c   1.000
_cell.angle_alpha   90.00
_cell.angle_beta   90.00
_cell.angle_gamma   90.00
#
_symmetry.space_group_name_H-M   'P 1'
#
loop_
_entity.id
_entity.type
_entity.pdbx_description
1 polymer ?
#
loop_
_entity_poly.entity_id
_entity_poly.type
_entity_poly.pdbx_seq_one_letter_code
_entity_poly.pdbx_strand_id
1 'polypeptide(L)'
;MELILDILYIYIAMYSLYFLALAIRNLNDKPFKIEKRYSQYEEKDNLAVVIYSRNNRVTLENLIKELKMQDYPINNFKVFAILDNCSDGSEKLVEKEPFINLINIKDVGTVGKDQAISILIERLSKDQSIDSYVFIDADRSIPANFLTTVNSALVNNSALSGETLILTDNLGPVDKIKAAYQKYHMNFMRKARSLFGLAASADSGVFVIKKDIVDQIGSVDFKDINSELKYSMLLSKIKCPCTYNPNIQTYVDTANYEFRKPRLSARLELFKNCFSQIWTKNYIFAEHTFSLINPNIWMVLLVYGVILKHSYRYYFFVDFRIVLFTFLILAAGFGISLINSKLTFREIVLLCLYPVYSLCHIIKNLPPVRIIRNKIAQKEDLPEGTEKLVIEAFVMNNAGRELPCTIEFISETGLAKIKFMYKNKKFVTGRHLRMIDALQELRQKLNDYGFVLKICSCCQHFTSSVDGSTNMLKGICNSDYPSPSIKSQRPTLIWNSCTDFVPARVTNLLEEMVNEQEIEG
;
A
#
# COMPACT_ATOMS: atom_id res chain seq x y z
N MET A 1 -4.03 -37.20 -18.09
CA MET A 1 -2.90 -36.27 -18.34
C MET A 1 -3.20 -35.41 -19.57
N GLU A 2 -3.68 -36.01 -20.66
CA GLU A 2 -4.06 -35.32 -21.91
C GLU A 2 -5.09 -34.20 -21.67
N LEU A 3 -6.22 -34.48 -21.01
CA LEU A 3 -7.24 -33.44 -20.70
C LEU A 3 -6.66 -32.19 -20.00
N ILE A 4 -5.68 -32.35 -19.11
CA ILE A 4 -5.05 -31.22 -18.42
C ILE A 4 -4.20 -30.40 -19.39
N LEU A 5 -3.44 -31.06 -20.26
CA LEU A 5 -2.65 -30.40 -21.31
C LEU A 5 -3.56 -29.69 -22.31
N ASP A 6 -4.73 -30.26 -22.61
CA ASP A 6 -5.71 -29.66 -23.51
C ASP A 6 -6.28 -28.36 -22.93
N ILE A 7 -6.70 -28.39 -21.67
CA ILE A 7 -7.20 -27.21 -20.94
C ILE A 7 -6.10 -26.14 -20.86
N LEU A 8 -4.86 -26.52 -20.54
CA LEU A 8 -3.73 -25.60 -20.47
C LEU A 8 -3.41 -24.97 -21.84
N TYR A 9 -3.50 -25.75 -22.92
CA TYR A 9 -3.30 -25.26 -24.28
C TYR A 9 -4.37 -24.25 -24.67
N ILE A 10 -5.65 -24.58 -24.48
CA ILE A 10 -6.77 -23.69 -24.81
C ILE A 10 -6.63 -22.38 -24.02
N TYR A 11 -6.35 -22.47 -22.72
CA TYR A 11 -6.10 -21.31 -21.87
C TYR A 11 -4.95 -20.43 -22.39
N ILE A 12 -3.79 -21.02 -22.72
CA ILE A 12 -2.64 -20.23 -23.16
C ILE A 12 -2.81 -19.66 -24.58
N ALA A 13 -3.47 -20.38 -25.47
CA ALA A 13 -3.81 -19.91 -26.80
C ALA A 13 -4.77 -18.72 -26.76
N MET A 14 -5.81 -18.79 -25.91
CA MET A 14 -6.72 -17.65 -25.67
C MET A 14 -5.97 -16.45 -25.10
N TYR A 15 -5.07 -16.67 -24.11
CA TYR A 15 -4.25 -15.59 -23.57
C TYR A 15 -3.33 -14.96 -24.63
N SER A 16 -2.72 -15.76 -25.51
CA SER A 16 -1.86 -15.26 -26.60
C SER A 16 -2.62 -14.41 -27.62
N LEU A 17 -3.84 -14.82 -27.98
CA LEU A 17 -4.72 -14.02 -28.84
C LEU A 17 -5.16 -12.72 -28.15
N TYR A 18 -5.55 -12.80 -26.88
CA TYR A 18 -5.90 -11.63 -26.07
C TYR A 18 -4.73 -10.64 -25.97
N PHE A 19 -3.51 -11.14 -25.70
CA PHE A 19 -2.30 -10.34 -25.62
C PHE A 19 -1.98 -9.66 -26.96
N LEU A 20 -2.12 -10.38 -28.08
CA LEU A 20 -1.95 -9.80 -29.41
C LEU A 20 -3.00 -8.71 -29.69
N ALA A 21 -4.27 -8.93 -29.31
CA ALA A 21 -5.32 -7.93 -29.48
C ALA A 21 -5.01 -6.65 -28.69
N LEU A 22 -4.53 -6.76 -27.45
CA LEU A 22 -4.02 -5.62 -26.68
C LEU A 22 -2.85 -4.93 -27.39
N ALA A 23 -1.88 -5.69 -27.91
CA ALA A 23 -0.71 -5.15 -28.60
C ALA A 23 -1.11 -4.33 -29.84
N ILE A 24 -2.00 -4.87 -30.68
CA ILE A 24 -2.51 -4.20 -31.88
C ILE A 24 -3.30 -2.95 -31.49
N ARG A 25 -4.20 -3.03 -30.50
CA ARG A 25 -4.99 -1.87 -30.07
C ARG A 25 -4.12 -0.72 -29.57
N ASN A 26 -3.02 -1.04 -28.87
CA ASN A 26 -2.10 -0.05 -28.33
C ASN A 26 -1.36 0.75 -29.42
N LEU A 27 -1.31 0.27 -30.66
CA LEU A 27 -0.72 1.00 -31.79
C LEU A 27 -1.48 2.28 -32.13
N ASN A 28 -2.80 2.31 -31.87
CA ASN A 28 -3.67 3.45 -32.17
C ASN A 28 -4.09 4.18 -30.88
N ASP A 29 -3.22 5.08 -30.42
CA ASP A 29 -3.45 5.93 -29.25
C ASP A 29 -4.08 7.29 -29.57
N LYS A 30 -4.69 7.43 -30.76
CA LYS A 30 -5.43 8.62 -31.18
C LYS A 30 -6.44 9.13 -30.13
N PRO A 31 -7.23 8.28 -29.43
CA PRO A 31 -8.19 8.77 -28.44
C PRO A 31 -7.54 9.62 -27.35
N PHE A 32 -6.43 9.17 -26.76
CA PHE A 32 -5.70 9.92 -25.75
C PHE A 32 -5.03 11.19 -26.29
N LYS A 33 -4.60 11.18 -27.56
CA LYS A 33 -4.04 12.37 -28.22
C LYS A 33 -5.09 13.44 -28.47
N ILE A 34 -6.30 13.03 -28.83
CA ILE A 34 -7.45 13.93 -29.04
C ILE A 34 -7.87 14.50 -27.69
N GLU A 35 -8.09 13.66 -26.68
CA GLU A 35 -8.43 14.08 -25.31
C GLU A 35 -7.43 15.13 -24.79
N LYS A 36 -6.12 14.85 -24.90
CA LYS A 36 -5.09 15.81 -24.47
C LYS A 36 -5.11 17.13 -25.23
N ARG A 37 -5.48 17.12 -26.52
CA ARG A 37 -5.54 18.33 -27.35
C ARG A 37 -6.73 19.21 -27.01
N TYR A 38 -7.86 18.60 -26.68
CA TYR A 38 -9.12 19.31 -26.44
C TYR A 38 -9.43 19.51 -24.95
N SER A 39 -8.58 19.03 -24.03
CA SER A 39 -8.82 19.08 -22.59
C SER A 39 -9.15 20.46 -22.02
N GLN A 40 -8.61 21.52 -22.61
CA GLN A 40 -8.88 22.89 -22.19
C GLN A 40 -10.31 23.36 -22.50
N TYR A 41 -10.97 22.80 -23.52
CA TYR A 41 -12.29 23.21 -23.97
C TYR A 41 -13.44 22.50 -23.26
N GLU A 42 -13.14 21.49 -22.45
CA GLU A 42 -14.15 20.77 -21.65
C GLU A 42 -14.70 21.67 -20.53
N GLU A 43 -15.98 21.52 -20.23
CA GLU A 43 -16.65 22.16 -19.09
C GLU A 43 -15.95 21.77 -17.78
N LYS A 44 -15.86 22.71 -16.83
CA LYS A 44 -15.01 22.60 -15.65
C LYS A 44 -15.81 22.10 -14.46
N ASP A 45 -15.56 20.86 -14.04
CA ASP A 45 -16.05 20.29 -12.79
C ASP A 45 -15.39 20.96 -11.58
N ASN A 46 -16.09 20.97 -10.45
CA ASN A 46 -15.53 21.39 -9.17
C ASN A 46 -14.79 20.22 -8.50
N LEU A 47 -13.46 20.30 -8.50
CA LEU A 47 -12.58 19.22 -8.04
C LEU A 47 -12.20 19.40 -6.56
N ALA A 48 -12.37 18.35 -5.75
CA ALA A 48 -11.80 18.26 -4.41
C ALA A 48 -10.49 17.47 -4.46
N VAL A 49 -9.36 18.18 -4.39
CA VAL A 49 -8.03 17.56 -4.36
C VAL A 49 -7.71 17.15 -2.92
N VAL A 50 -7.60 15.85 -2.68
CA VAL A 50 -7.31 15.27 -1.37
C VAL A 50 -5.88 14.76 -1.36
N ILE A 51 -5.04 15.39 -0.55
CA ILE A 51 -3.63 15.03 -0.37
C ILE A 51 -3.48 14.25 0.93
N TYR A 52 -2.94 13.03 0.87
CA TYR A 52 -2.54 12.29 2.07
C TYR A 52 -1.03 12.42 2.31
N SER A 53 -0.63 12.81 3.52
CA SER A 53 0.78 12.97 3.88
C SER A 53 1.12 12.33 5.22
N ARG A 54 2.28 11.66 5.27
CA ARG A 54 2.92 11.17 6.49
C ARG A 54 4.42 11.40 6.41
N ASN A 55 4.91 12.39 7.18
CA ASN A 55 6.34 12.76 7.24
C ASN A 55 7.00 13.02 5.85
N ASN A 56 6.25 13.64 4.94
CA ASN A 56 6.68 13.94 3.56
C ASN A 56 6.81 15.46 3.32
N ARG A 57 7.33 16.22 4.30
CA ARG A 57 7.37 17.70 4.25
C ARG A 57 7.93 18.27 2.95
N VAL A 58 9.07 17.76 2.49
CA VAL A 58 9.78 18.35 1.34
C VAL A 58 8.98 18.16 0.05
N THR A 59 8.47 16.95 -0.19
CA THR A 59 7.66 16.67 -1.38
C THR A 59 6.28 17.32 -1.29
N LEU A 60 5.68 17.39 -0.09
CA LEU A 60 4.45 18.12 0.14
C LEU A 60 4.59 19.62 -0.20
N GLU A 61 5.70 20.26 0.19
CA GLU A 61 5.97 21.66 -0.16
C GLU A 61 6.02 21.87 -1.67
N ASN A 62 6.66 20.95 -2.40
CA ASN A 62 6.72 21.01 -3.86
C ASN A 62 5.34 20.80 -4.49
N LEU A 63 4.59 19.79 -4.03
CA LEU A 63 3.24 19.52 -4.52
C LEU A 63 2.29 20.71 -4.30
N ILE A 64 2.39 21.40 -3.16
CA ILE A 64 1.61 22.61 -2.88
C ILE A 64 1.95 23.73 -3.88
N LYS A 65 3.24 23.94 -4.17
CA LYS A 65 3.67 24.93 -5.18
C LYS A 65 3.13 24.55 -6.56
N GLU A 66 3.21 23.28 -6.94
CA GLU A 66 2.71 22.76 -8.22
C GLU A 66 1.18 22.88 -8.36
N LEU A 67 0.43 22.70 -7.27
CA LEU A 67 -1.02 22.88 -7.24
C LEU A 67 -1.43 24.35 -7.45
N LYS A 68 -0.67 25.30 -6.91
CA LYS A 68 -0.88 26.74 -7.17
C LYS A 68 -0.57 27.14 -8.61
N MET A 69 0.32 26.41 -9.27
CA MET A 69 0.74 26.65 -10.66
C MET A 69 -0.11 25.90 -11.68
N GLN A 70 -1.24 25.30 -11.27
CA GLN A 70 -2.14 24.61 -12.20
C GLN A 70 -2.78 25.59 -13.18
N ASP A 71 -2.98 25.16 -14.42
CA ASP A 71 -3.70 25.89 -15.47
C ASP A 71 -5.24 25.80 -15.33
N TYR A 72 -5.71 25.18 -14.24
CA TYR A 72 -7.12 24.99 -13.93
C TYR A 72 -7.68 26.16 -13.13
N PRO A 73 -8.92 26.64 -13.39
CA PRO A 73 -9.46 27.80 -12.70
C PRO A 73 -9.51 27.61 -11.17
N ILE A 74 -8.95 28.55 -10.41
CA ILE A 74 -8.83 28.48 -8.94
C ILE A 74 -10.18 28.32 -8.22
N ASN A 75 -11.28 28.79 -8.82
CA ASN A 75 -12.62 28.68 -8.26
C ASN A 75 -13.25 27.29 -8.46
N ASN A 76 -12.71 26.49 -9.39
CA ASN A 76 -13.22 25.17 -9.74
C ASN A 76 -12.46 24.05 -9.01
N PHE A 77 -11.58 24.37 -8.05
CA PHE A 77 -11.02 23.31 -7.20
C PHE A 77 -10.69 23.79 -5.79
N LYS A 78 -10.80 22.87 -4.83
CA LYS A 78 -10.41 23.06 -3.43
C LYS A 78 -9.40 22.00 -3.05
N VAL A 79 -8.40 22.38 -2.26
CA VAL A 79 -7.36 21.45 -1.78
C VAL A 79 -7.60 21.12 -0.31
N PHE A 80 -7.54 19.83 0.02
CA PHE A 80 -7.64 19.29 1.36
C PHE A 80 -6.37 18.48 1.65
N ALA A 81 -5.58 18.88 2.63
CA ALA A 81 -4.37 18.17 3.03
C ALA A 81 -4.60 17.46 4.35
N ILE A 82 -4.54 16.13 4.32
CA ILE A 82 -4.60 15.28 5.51
C ILE A 82 -3.18 14.99 5.98
N LEU A 83 -2.85 15.46 7.18
CA LEU A 83 -1.59 15.16 7.85
C LEU A 83 -1.84 14.08 8.92
N ASP A 84 -1.34 12.87 8.67
CA ASP A 84 -1.57 11.71 9.53
C ASP A 84 -0.39 11.48 10.48
N ASN A 85 -0.50 12.04 11.68
CA ASN A 85 0.50 11.99 12.75
C ASN A 85 1.90 12.42 12.27
N CYS A 86 1.99 13.54 11.56
CA CYS A 86 3.25 14.09 11.06
C CYS A 86 4.04 14.81 12.17
N SER A 87 5.34 14.53 12.27
CA SER A 87 6.26 15.14 13.25
C SER A 87 7.40 15.95 12.62
N ASP A 88 7.46 16.01 11.29
CA ASP A 88 8.49 16.72 10.51
C ASP A 88 8.21 18.23 10.30
N GLY A 89 7.14 18.73 10.90
CA GLY A 89 6.68 20.11 10.76
C GLY A 89 5.92 20.42 9.48
N SER A 90 5.39 19.39 8.80
CA SER A 90 4.44 19.54 7.67
C SER A 90 3.22 20.42 8.01
N GLU A 91 2.77 20.40 9.26
CA GLU A 91 1.67 21.26 9.73
C GLU A 91 1.98 22.75 9.53
N LYS A 92 3.14 23.21 10.04
CA LYS A 92 3.56 24.62 9.91
C LYS A 92 3.74 25.07 8.46
N LEU A 93 3.95 24.12 7.54
CA LEU A 93 4.00 24.38 6.11
C LEU A 93 2.60 24.63 5.56
N VAL A 94 1.64 23.76 5.87
CA VAL A 94 0.26 23.87 5.38
C VAL A 94 -0.50 25.02 6.04
N GLU A 95 -0.28 25.31 7.33
CA GLU A 95 -0.92 26.43 8.05
C GLU A 95 -0.61 27.80 7.43
N LYS A 96 0.53 27.95 6.77
CA LYS A 96 0.92 29.18 6.06
C LYS A 96 0.18 29.36 4.74
N GLU A 97 -0.57 28.36 4.31
CA GLU A 97 -1.15 28.28 2.99
C GLU A 97 -2.68 28.37 3.05
N PRO A 98 -3.27 29.58 2.96
CA PRO A 98 -4.73 29.77 3.12
C PRO A 98 -5.54 29.11 2.00
N PHE A 99 -4.88 28.72 0.92
CA PHE A 99 -5.43 27.96 -0.19
C PHE A 99 -5.78 26.50 0.17
N ILE A 100 -5.24 25.98 1.27
CA ILE A 100 -5.35 24.56 1.64
C ILE A 100 -6.19 24.42 2.90
N ASN A 101 -7.17 23.52 2.84
CA ASN A 101 -7.92 23.08 4.01
C ASN A 101 -7.12 22.00 4.72
N LEU A 102 -6.60 22.31 5.91
CA LEU A 102 -5.81 21.38 6.71
C LEU A 102 -6.73 20.44 7.51
N ILE A 103 -6.49 19.14 7.41
CA ILE A 103 -7.03 18.10 8.29
C ILE A 103 -5.88 17.46 9.03
N ASN A 104 -5.70 17.86 10.28
CA ASN A 104 -4.60 17.40 11.10
C ASN A 104 -5.07 16.28 12.04
N ILE A 105 -4.52 15.08 11.88
CA ILE A 105 -4.79 13.94 12.74
C ILE A 105 -3.61 13.84 13.71
N LYS A 106 -3.84 14.29 14.95
CA LYS A 106 -2.87 14.27 16.04
C LYS A 106 -3.42 13.54 17.26
N ASP A 107 -2.52 13.17 18.16
CA ASP A 107 -2.82 12.67 19.52
C ASP A 107 -3.52 11.30 19.61
N VAL A 108 -3.92 10.71 18.48
CA VAL A 108 -4.51 9.35 18.39
C VAL A 108 -3.60 8.32 17.72
N GLY A 109 -2.36 8.72 17.37
CA GLY A 109 -1.43 7.91 16.58
C GLY A 109 -1.75 7.92 15.08
N THR A 110 -1.02 7.11 14.31
CA THR A 110 -1.26 6.98 12.86
C THR A 110 -2.55 6.18 12.63
N VAL A 111 -3.50 6.81 11.95
CA VAL A 111 -4.81 6.23 11.65
C VAL A 111 -4.77 5.45 10.33
N GLY A 112 -3.91 5.88 9.40
CA GLY A 112 -3.71 5.24 8.10
C GLY A 112 -4.57 5.86 7.00
N LYS A 113 -4.05 5.80 5.77
CA LYS A 113 -4.61 6.45 4.58
C LYS A 113 -6.10 6.20 4.36
N ASP A 114 -6.51 4.94 4.44
CA ASP A 114 -7.89 4.51 4.21
C ASP A 114 -8.90 5.19 5.15
N GLN A 115 -8.65 5.08 6.45
CA GLN A 115 -9.52 5.65 7.48
C GLN A 115 -9.45 7.18 7.50
N ALA A 116 -8.25 7.75 7.30
CA ALA A 116 -8.05 9.20 7.24
C ALA A 116 -8.85 9.83 6.08
N ILE A 117 -8.82 9.21 4.90
CA ILE A 117 -9.60 9.64 3.74
C ILE A 117 -11.09 9.42 3.97
N SER A 118 -11.50 8.29 4.58
CA SER A 118 -12.91 8.01 4.87
C SER A 118 -13.54 9.08 5.77
N ILE A 119 -12.84 9.54 6.82
CA ILE A 119 -13.29 10.63 7.71
C ILE A 119 -13.50 11.93 6.92
N LEU A 120 -12.60 12.24 5.98
CA LEU A 120 -12.73 13.43 5.15
C LEU A 120 -13.92 13.33 4.19
N ILE A 121 -14.06 12.20 3.49
CA ILE A 121 -15.16 11.96 2.55
C ILE A 121 -16.51 12.09 3.27
N GLU A 122 -16.65 11.56 4.49
CA GLU A 122 -17.88 11.71 5.26
C GLU A 122 -18.25 13.19 5.48
N ARG A 123 -17.26 14.04 5.77
CA ARG A 123 -17.47 15.49 5.92
C ARG A 123 -17.82 16.17 4.60
N LEU A 124 -17.16 15.78 3.50
CA LEU A 124 -17.34 16.37 2.17
C LEU A 124 -18.58 15.86 1.44
N SER A 125 -19.14 14.71 1.83
CA SER A 125 -20.38 14.15 1.25
C SER A 125 -21.54 15.15 1.26
N LYS A 126 -21.59 16.02 2.28
CA LYS A 126 -22.62 17.05 2.45
C LYS A 126 -22.42 18.28 1.54
N ASP A 127 -21.21 18.51 1.04
CA ASP A 127 -20.89 19.67 0.20
C ASP A 127 -21.30 19.39 -1.26
N GLN A 128 -22.43 19.97 -1.68
CA GLN A 128 -22.97 19.81 -3.04
C GLN A 128 -22.16 20.59 -4.09
N SER A 129 -21.19 21.42 -3.69
CA SER A 129 -20.32 22.14 -4.63
C SER A 129 -19.17 21.31 -5.17
N ILE A 130 -19.01 20.06 -4.73
CA ILE A 130 -17.94 19.15 -5.17
C ILE A 130 -18.51 18.14 -6.16
N ASP A 131 -17.95 18.09 -7.36
CA ASP A 131 -18.37 17.16 -8.42
C ASP A 131 -17.51 15.88 -8.41
N SER A 132 -16.21 16.00 -8.12
CA SER A 132 -15.27 14.88 -8.16
C SER A 132 -14.16 14.99 -7.12
N TYR A 133 -13.65 13.84 -6.66
CA TYR A 133 -12.48 13.73 -5.79
C TYR A 133 -11.23 13.34 -6.58
N VAL A 134 -10.12 14.01 -6.27
CA VAL A 134 -8.78 13.74 -6.83
C VAL A 134 -7.86 13.37 -5.67
N PHE A 135 -7.57 12.09 -5.47
CA PHE A 135 -6.67 11.60 -4.42
C PHE A 135 -5.23 11.54 -4.91
N ILE A 136 -4.32 12.17 -4.17
CA ILE A 136 -2.88 12.21 -4.49
C ILE A 136 -2.06 11.98 -3.22
N ASP A 137 -1.02 11.15 -3.29
CA ASP A 137 -0.05 11.03 -2.21
C ASP A 137 0.93 12.21 -2.19
N ALA A 138 1.31 12.67 -1.00
CA ALA A 138 2.21 13.81 -0.83
C ALA A 138 3.66 13.56 -1.26
N ASP A 139 4.03 12.33 -1.61
CA ASP A 139 5.34 11.96 -2.15
C ASP A 139 5.42 12.11 -3.68
N ARG A 140 4.35 12.58 -4.32
CA ARG A 140 4.25 12.77 -5.76
C ARG A 140 4.42 14.24 -6.17
N SER A 141 4.92 14.42 -7.39
CA SER A 141 4.93 15.69 -8.13
C SER A 141 3.98 15.60 -9.33
N ILE A 142 3.42 16.74 -9.72
CA ILE A 142 2.41 16.87 -10.78
C ILE A 142 2.79 17.96 -11.80
N PRO A 143 2.44 17.79 -13.09
CA PRO A 143 2.63 18.84 -14.10
C PRO A 143 1.58 19.95 -13.97
N ALA A 144 1.84 21.13 -14.54
CA ALA A 144 0.94 22.29 -14.47
C ALA A 144 -0.44 22.07 -15.14
N ASN A 145 -0.54 21.12 -16.07
CA ASN A 145 -1.79 20.81 -16.77
C ASN A 145 -2.55 19.62 -16.15
N PHE A 146 -2.18 19.20 -14.93
CA PHE A 146 -2.68 17.97 -14.30
C PHE A 146 -4.19 18.02 -14.08
N LEU A 147 -4.72 19.05 -13.41
CA LEU A 147 -6.14 19.15 -13.11
C LEU A 147 -7.01 19.32 -14.36
N THR A 148 -6.55 20.09 -15.35
CA THR A 148 -7.22 20.20 -16.66
C THR A 148 -7.32 18.85 -17.37
N THR A 149 -6.26 18.03 -17.28
CA THR A 149 -6.26 16.68 -17.85
C THR A 149 -7.19 15.73 -17.10
N VAL A 150 -7.22 15.82 -15.76
CA VAL A 150 -8.13 15.07 -14.91
C VAL A 150 -9.60 15.38 -15.26
N ASN A 151 -9.95 16.65 -15.37
CA ASN A 151 -11.29 17.09 -15.73
C ASN A 151 -11.73 16.55 -17.10
N SER A 152 -10.86 16.68 -18.10
CA SER A 152 -11.15 16.15 -19.45
C SER A 152 -11.35 14.63 -19.47
N ALA A 153 -10.59 13.89 -18.65
CA ALA A 153 -10.75 12.45 -18.54
C ALA A 153 -12.07 12.03 -17.85
N LEU A 154 -12.59 12.86 -16.94
CA LEU A 154 -13.84 12.62 -16.19
C LEU A 154 -15.11 12.76 -17.04
N VAL A 155 -15.02 13.43 -18.20
CA VAL A 155 -16.13 13.56 -19.15
C VAL A 155 -16.62 12.17 -19.60
N ASN A 156 -15.68 11.27 -19.90
CA ASN A 156 -15.99 9.94 -20.44
C ASN A 156 -15.96 8.81 -19.39
N ASN A 157 -15.44 9.07 -18.18
CA ASN A 157 -15.18 8.04 -17.18
C ASN A 157 -15.55 8.52 -15.78
N SER A 158 -16.16 7.66 -14.97
CA SER A 158 -16.52 8.00 -13.59
C SER A 158 -15.40 7.76 -12.58
N ALA A 159 -14.44 6.88 -12.90
CA ALA A 159 -13.31 6.54 -12.05
C ALA A 159 -12.04 6.34 -12.88
N LEU A 160 -10.93 6.92 -12.44
CA LEU A 160 -9.68 6.98 -13.20
C LEU A 160 -8.47 6.71 -12.31
N SER A 161 -7.43 6.15 -12.91
CA SER A 161 -6.10 6.04 -12.31
C SER A 161 -5.05 6.57 -13.29
N GLY A 162 -4.07 7.30 -12.75
CA GLY A 162 -3.02 7.95 -13.52
C GLY A 162 -1.78 7.08 -13.81
N GLU A 163 -0.89 7.64 -14.63
CA GLU A 163 0.48 7.18 -14.85
C GLU A 163 1.41 7.66 -13.72
N THR A 164 2.20 6.74 -13.19
CA THR A 164 3.21 7.02 -12.17
C THR A 164 4.59 6.83 -12.79
N LEU A 165 5.30 7.93 -13.02
CA LEU A 165 6.63 7.97 -13.60
C LEU A 165 7.66 7.97 -12.46
N ILE A 166 8.51 6.95 -12.43
CA ILE A 166 9.53 6.78 -11.40
C ILE A 166 10.80 7.49 -11.87
N LEU A 167 11.30 8.45 -11.08
CA LEU A 167 12.55 9.13 -11.36
C LEU A 167 13.73 8.18 -11.11
N THR A 168 14.53 7.92 -12.16
CA THR A 168 15.48 6.79 -12.20
C THR A 168 16.91 7.11 -11.77
N ASP A 169 17.17 8.36 -11.38
CA ASP A 169 18.54 8.91 -11.34
C ASP A 169 19.46 8.20 -10.35
N ASN A 170 18.91 7.60 -9.28
CA ASN A 170 19.65 6.88 -8.24
C ASN A 170 19.27 5.39 -8.09
N LEU A 171 18.79 4.74 -9.15
CA LEU A 171 18.34 3.34 -9.06
C LEU A 171 19.49 2.32 -9.03
N GLY A 172 19.40 1.37 -8.09
CA GLY A 172 20.16 0.12 -8.13
C GLY A 172 19.80 -0.74 -9.35
N PRO A 173 20.66 -1.69 -9.75
CA PRO A 173 20.45 -2.48 -10.98
C PRO A 173 19.14 -3.27 -10.98
N VAL A 174 18.72 -3.79 -9.83
CA VAL A 174 17.46 -4.53 -9.67
C VAL A 174 16.25 -3.60 -9.81
N ASP A 175 16.32 -2.39 -9.25
CA ASP A 175 15.20 -1.47 -9.28
C ASP A 175 15.04 -0.82 -10.66
N LYS A 176 16.13 -0.66 -11.44
CA LYS A 176 16.07 -0.34 -12.88
C LYS A 176 15.26 -1.37 -13.67
N ILE A 177 15.45 -2.66 -13.39
CA ILE A 177 14.67 -3.74 -14.04
C ILE A 177 13.18 -3.64 -13.67
N LYS A 178 12.87 -3.41 -12.38
CA LYS A 178 11.48 -3.24 -11.94
C LYS A 178 10.82 -1.99 -12.53
N ALA A 179 11.55 -0.87 -12.59
CA ALA A 179 11.09 0.38 -13.18
C ALA A 179 10.80 0.22 -14.68
N ALA A 180 11.69 -0.42 -15.44
CA ALA A 180 11.46 -0.72 -16.85
C ALA A 180 10.22 -1.60 -17.06
N TYR A 181 10.03 -2.63 -16.22
CA TYR A 181 8.82 -3.46 -16.24
C TYR A 181 7.55 -2.65 -15.90
N GLN A 182 7.58 -1.78 -14.89
CA GLN A 182 6.43 -0.95 -14.53
C GLN A 182 6.07 0.02 -15.67
N LYS A 183 7.07 0.71 -16.22
CA LYS A 183 6.88 1.62 -17.37
C LYS A 183 6.28 0.90 -18.57
N TYR A 184 6.77 -0.31 -18.88
CA TYR A 184 6.19 -1.19 -19.89
C TYR A 184 4.73 -1.55 -19.55
N HIS A 185 4.46 -1.97 -18.33
CA HIS A 185 3.13 -2.40 -17.90
C HIS A 185 2.10 -1.26 -17.99
N MET A 186 2.48 -0.04 -17.61
CA MET A 186 1.62 1.15 -17.70
C MET A 186 1.38 1.58 -19.17
N ASN A 187 2.45 1.74 -19.95
CA ASN A 187 2.35 2.25 -21.33
C ASN A 187 1.86 1.23 -22.36
N PHE A 188 1.88 -0.06 -22.02
CA PHE A 188 1.30 -1.11 -22.86
C PHE A 188 0.04 -1.71 -22.24
N MET A 189 0.16 -2.53 -21.18
CA MET A 189 -0.98 -3.33 -20.70
C MET A 189 -2.14 -2.45 -20.18
N ARG A 190 -1.86 -1.49 -19.30
CA ARG A 190 -2.92 -0.61 -18.75
C ARG A 190 -3.50 0.29 -19.85
N LYS A 191 -2.65 0.90 -20.67
CA LYS A 191 -3.07 1.74 -21.81
C LYS A 191 -3.94 0.97 -22.81
N ALA A 192 -3.55 -0.23 -23.23
CA ALA A 192 -4.29 -1.05 -24.17
C ALA A 192 -5.66 -1.47 -23.62
N ARG A 193 -5.73 -1.82 -22.33
CA ARG A 193 -7.00 -2.13 -21.65
C ARG A 193 -7.95 -0.95 -21.67
N SER A 194 -7.48 0.25 -21.30
CA SER A 194 -8.30 1.46 -21.35
C SER A 194 -8.77 1.81 -22.77
N LEU A 195 -7.94 1.59 -23.78
CA LEU A 195 -8.32 1.79 -25.19
C LEU A 195 -9.45 0.85 -25.66
N PHE A 196 -9.65 -0.28 -24.98
CA PHE A 196 -10.79 -1.19 -25.17
C PHE A 196 -11.97 -0.89 -24.23
N GLY A 197 -11.87 0.14 -23.37
CA GLY A 197 -12.86 0.40 -22.33
C GLY A 197 -12.88 -0.64 -21.21
N LEU A 198 -11.78 -1.40 -21.04
CA LEU A 198 -11.66 -2.41 -20.00
C LEU A 198 -11.20 -1.80 -18.68
N ALA A 199 -11.60 -2.44 -17.57
CA ALA A 199 -11.25 -1.97 -16.23
C ALA A 199 -9.73 -2.06 -15.97
N ALA A 200 -9.23 -1.13 -15.18
CA ALA A 200 -7.89 -1.09 -14.64
C ALA A 200 -7.94 -1.18 -13.11
N SER A 201 -6.81 -1.51 -12.48
CA SER A 201 -6.67 -1.40 -11.04
C SER A 201 -6.58 0.07 -10.63
N ALA A 202 -7.32 0.43 -9.58
CA ALA A 202 -7.15 1.65 -8.83
C ALA A 202 -5.74 1.71 -8.23
N ASP A 203 -5.15 2.91 -8.25
CA ASP A 203 -3.87 3.22 -7.61
C ASP A 203 -4.18 4.34 -6.62
N SER A 204 -4.21 4.03 -5.32
CA SER A 204 -4.61 5.03 -4.33
C SER A 204 -3.69 6.26 -4.32
N GLY A 205 -2.47 6.17 -4.86
CA GLY A 205 -1.58 7.32 -4.87
C GLY A 205 -1.90 8.35 -5.95
N VAL A 206 -2.60 7.96 -7.02
CA VAL A 206 -3.27 8.88 -7.98
C VAL A 206 -4.55 8.24 -8.47
N PHE A 207 -5.64 8.57 -7.80
CA PHE A 207 -6.97 8.07 -8.09
C PHE A 207 -7.95 9.23 -8.21
N VAL A 208 -8.83 9.17 -9.20
CA VAL A 208 -9.88 10.16 -9.39
C VAL A 208 -11.22 9.44 -9.48
N ILE A 209 -12.25 9.99 -8.85
CA ILE A 209 -13.59 9.43 -8.89
C ILE A 209 -14.64 10.54 -8.74
N LYS A 210 -15.73 10.42 -9.48
CA LYS A 210 -16.89 11.30 -9.33
C LYS A 210 -17.53 11.11 -7.96
N LYS A 211 -18.02 12.20 -7.38
CA LYS A 211 -18.59 12.20 -6.03
C LYS A 211 -19.83 11.31 -5.95
N ASP A 212 -20.69 11.33 -6.96
CA ASP A 212 -21.90 10.52 -7.06
C ASP A 212 -21.63 9.01 -6.87
N ILE A 213 -20.53 8.49 -7.42
CA ILE A 213 -20.13 7.09 -7.27
C ILE A 213 -19.66 6.81 -5.84
N VAL A 214 -18.92 7.73 -5.23
CA VAL A 214 -18.49 7.59 -3.83
C VAL A 214 -19.70 7.61 -2.90
N ASP A 215 -20.65 8.51 -3.12
CA ASP A 215 -21.88 8.62 -2.34
C ASP A 215 -22.76 7.35 -2.49
N GLN A 216 -22.76 6.72 -3.68
CA GLN A 216 -23.44 5.45 -3.92
C GLN A 216 -22.80 4.27 -3.16
N ILE A 217 -21.46 4.21 -3.12
CA ILE A 217 -20.73 3.11 -2.46
C ILE A 217 -20.64 3.32 -0.94
N GLY A 218 -20.58 4.58 -0.51
CA GLY A 218 -20.43 5.02 0.88
C GLY A 218 -18.99 5.15 1.36
N SER A 219 -18.01 4.54 0.67
CA SER A 219 -16.59 4.64 1.04
C SER A 219 -15.64 4.36 -0.13
N VAL A 220 -14.38 4.72 0.07
CA VAL A 220 -13.24 4.22 -0.73
C VAL A 220 -12.49 3.17 0.08
N ASP A 221 -11.73 2.29 -0.59
CA ASP A 221 -10.93 1.26 0.06
C ASP A 221 -9.47 1.32 -0.43
N PHE A 222 -8.63 1.99 0.34
CA PHE A 222 -7.20 2.26 0.09
C PHE A 222 -6.29 1.64 1.16
N LYS A 223 -6.77 0.60 1.86
CA LYS A 223 -6.04 -0.03 2.96
C LYS A 223 -4.72 -0.67 2.51
N ASP A 224 -4.79 -1.43 1.42
CA ASP A 224 -3.63 -2.07 0.79
C ASP A 224 -3.92 -2.39 -0.68
N ILE A 225 -2.91 -2.90 -1.40
CA ILE A 225 -3.02 -3.23 -2.82
C ILE A 225 -4.05 -4.34 -3.14
N ASN A 226 -4.36 -5.23 -2.20
CA ASN A 226 -5.39 -6.25 -2.42
C ASN A 226 -6.79 -5.63 -2.26
N SER A 227 -6.91 -4.68 -1.34
CA SER A 227 -8.13 -3.93 -1.06
C SER A 227 -8.43 -2.96 -2.21
N GLU A 228 -7.41 -2.29 -2.76
CA GLU A 228 -7.51 -1.52 -4.01
C GLU A 228 -8.00 -2.38 -5.19
N LEU A 229 -7.49 -3.62 -5.31
CA LEU A 229 -7.96 -4.55 -6.34
C LEU A 229 -9.43 -4.94 -6.12
N LYS A 230 -9.83 -5.20 -4.87
CA LYS A 230 -11.22 -5.50 -4.51
C LYS A 230 -12.14 -4.31 -4.82
N TYR A 231 -11.71 -3.10 -4.50
CA TYR A 231 -12.42 -1.86 -4.82
C TYR A 231 -12.57 -1.68 -6.33
N SER A 232 -11.52 -1.96 -7.10
CA SER A 232 -11.57 -1.93 -8.56
C SER A 232 -12.58 -2.93 -9.15
N MET A 233 -12.70 -4.12 -8.54
CA MET A 233 -13.71 -5.11 -8.92
C MET A 233 -15.12 -4.64 -8.61
N LEU A 234 -15.33 -3.99 -7.45
CA LEU A 234 -16.61 -3.40 -7.06
C LEU A 234 -17.05 -2.31 -8.06
N LEU A 235 -16.15 -1.39 -8.41
CA LEU A 235 -16.38 -0.34 -9.40
C LEU A 235 -16.81 -0.91 -10.76
N SER A 236 -16.12 -1.96 -11.22
CA SER A 236 -16.48 -2.65 -12.46
C SER A 236 -17.86 -3.32 -12.38
N LYS A 237 -18.21 -3.90 -11.22
CA LYS A 237 -19.50 -4.55 -10.98
C LYS A 237 -20.67 -3.56 -11.08
N ILE A 238 -20.52 -2.35 -10.56
CA ILE A 238 -21.54 -1.29 -10.62
C ILE A 238 -21.59 -0.56 -11.98
N LYS A 239 -20.84 -1.03 -12.99
CA LYS A 239 -20.72 -0.44 -14.34
C LYS A 239 -20.02 0.91 -14.39
N CYS A 240 -19.24 1.24 -13.37
CA CYS A 240 -18.38 2.42 -13.32
C CYS A 240 -16.91 1.99 -13.19
N PRO A 241 -16.36 1.24 -14.17
CA PRO A 241 -15.02 0.66 -14.05
C PRO A 241 -13.97 1.77 -13.86
N CYS A 242 -13.02 1.53 -12.97
CA CYS A 242 -11.79 2.33 -12.93
C CYS A 242 -11.08 2.16 -14.28
N THR A 243 -10.74 3.26 -14.95
CA THR A 243 -10.01 3.25 -16.22
C THR A 243 -8.64 3.90 -16.03
N TYR A 244 -7.63 3.44 -16.77
CA TYR A 244 -6.31 4.04 -16.71
C TYR A 244 -6.14 5.12 -17.77
N ASN A 245 -5.66 6.31 -17.39
CA ASN A 245 -5.38 7.38 -18.34
C ASN A 245 -3.88 7.76 -18.33
N PRO A 246 -3.14 7.54 -19.44
CA PRO A 246 -1.71 7.87 -19.53
C PRO A 246 -1.42 9.38 -19.60
N ASN A 247 -2.43 10.23 -19.81
CA ASN A 247 -2.26 11.69 -19.82
C ASN A 247 -2.24 12.27 -18.39
N ILE A 248 -2.85 11.59 -17.42
CA ILE A 248 -2.81 11.97 -16.00
C ILE A 248 -1.48 11.48 -15.43
N GLN A 249 -0.46 12.33 -15.47
CA GLN A 249 0.91 11.95 -15.13
C GLN A 249 1.31 12.47 -13.75
N THR A 250 2.00 11.64 -12.99
CA THR A 250 2.64 12.01 -11.72
C THR A 250 4.03 11.45 -11.65
N TYR A 251 4.90 12.11 -10.88
CA TYR A 251 6.30 11.76 -10.74
C TYR A 251 6.59 11.39 -9.29
N VAL A 252 7.30 10.29 -9.07
CA VAL A 252 7.64 9.81 -7.73
C VAL A 252 9.12 9.50 -7.68
N ASP A 253 9.76 9.93 -6.60
CA ASP A 253 11.13 9.52 -6.31
C ASP A 253 11.17 8.02 -6.01
N THR A 254 12.22 7.35 -6.47
CA THR A 254 12.46 5.94 -6.18
C THR A 254 12.38 5.64 -4.68
N ALA A 255 12.94 6.50 -3.82
CA ALA A 255 13.00 6.26 -2.38
C ALA A 255 11.62 6.08 -1.74
N ASN A 256 10.60 6.69 -2.34
CA ASN A 256 9.23 6.66 -1.85
C ASN A 256 8.34 5.66 -2.63
N TYR A 257 8.81 5.15 -3.78
CA TYR A 257 8.01 4.24 -4.61
C TYR A 257 8.20 2.76 -4.24
N GLU A 258 7.13 2.14 -3.75
CA GLU A 258 7.11 0.71 -3.47
C GLU A 258 6.55 -0.12 -4.65
N PHE A 259 7.37 -1.01 -5.22
CA PHE A 259 6.94 -1.95 -6.25
C PHE A 259 6.03 -3.05 -5.70
N ARG A 260 4.73 -2.76 -5.59
CA ARG A 260 3.73 -3.72 -5.08
C ARG A 260 2.97 -4.43 -6.20
N LYS A 261 2.55 -5.67 -5.95
CA LYS A 261 1.61 -6.43 -6.79
C LYS A 261 0.61 -7.18 -5.88
N PRO A 262 -0.68 -7.29 -6.26
CA PRO A 262 -1.63 -8.11 -5.54
C PRO A 262 -1.17 -9.56 -5.42
N ARG A 263 -1.45 -10.19 -4.28
CA ARG A 263 -1.07 -11.58 -4.03
C ARG A 263 -1.84 -12.53 -4.96
N LEU A 264 -1.19 -13.62 -5.38
CA LEU A 264 -1.85 -14.62 -6.23
C LEU A 264 -3.05 -15.26 -5.51
N SER A 265 -2.93 -15.55 -4.21
CA SER A 265 -4.03 -16.09 -3.40
C SER A 265 -5.23 -15.14 -3.38
N ALA A 266 -5.00 -13.85 -3.12
CA ALA A 266 -6.05 -12.84 -3.12
C ALA A 266 -6.74 -12.71 -4.50
N ARG A 267 -5.96 -12.75 -5.59
CA ARG A 267 -6.51 -12.75 -6.97
C ARG A 267 -7.40 -13.97 -7.24
N LEU A 268 -6.97 -15.16 -6.84
CA LEU A 268 -7.71 -16.40 -7.05
C LEU A 268 -8.98 -16.47 -6.19
N GLU A 269 -8.91 -15.98 -4.95
CA GLU A 269 -10.07 -15.86 -4.07
C GLU A 269 -11.11 -14.89 -4.66
N LEU A 270 -10.68 -13.70 -5.08
CA LEU A 270 -11.55 -12.73 -5.75
C LEU A 270 -12.14 -13.31 -7.05
N PHE A 271 -11.36 -14.03 -7.84
CA PHE A 271 -11.85 -14.72 -9.04
C PHE A 271 -12.97 -15.70 -8.69
N LYS A 272 -12.75 -16.59 -7.72
CA LYS A 272 -13.76 -17.56 -7.27
C LYS A 272 -15.05 -16.87 -6.80
N ASN A 273 -14.92 -15.78 -6.04
CA ASN A 273 -16.06 -15.03 -5.51
C ASN A 273 -16.85 -14.29 -6.60
N CYS A 274 -16.16 -13.82 -7.66
CA CYS A 274 -16.78 -13.08 -8.76
C CYS A 274 -17.27 -14.00 -9.90
N PHE A 275 -16.75 -15.23 -10.01
CA PHE A 275 -16.99 -16.13 -11.14
C PHE A 275 -18.48 -16.43 -11.38
N SER A 276 -19.25 -16.62 -10.31
CA SER A 276 -20.70 -16.86 -10.41
C SER A 276 -21.47 -15.70 -11.06
N GLN A 277 -20.93 -14.48 -10.99
CA GLN A 277 -21.56 -13.25 -11.46
C GLN A 277 -21.09 -12.82 -12.86
N ILE A 278 -20.20 -13.59 -13.50
CA ILE A 278 -19.69 -13.29 -14.85
C ILE A 278 -20.80 -13.35 -15.91
N TRP A 279 -21.84 -14.15 -15.69
CA TRP A 279 -22.98 -14.31 -16.61
C TRP A 279 -23.94 -13.12 -16.63
N THR A 280 -23.64 -12.07 -15.87
CA THR A 280 -24.34 -10.78 -16.00
C THR A 280 -23.99 -10.14 -17.35
N LYS A 281 -24.90 -9.33 -17.93
CA LYS A 281 -24.66 -8.60 -19.20
C LYS A 281 -23.60 -7.48 -19.09
N ASN A 282 -22.68 -7.57 -18.12
CA ASN A 282 -21.58 -6.63 -17.90
C ASN A 282 -20.28 -7.27 -18.37
N TYR A 283 -19.98 -7.12 -19.67
CA TYR A 283 -18.78 -7.69 -20.29
C TYR A 283 -17.47 -7.15 -19.72
N ILE A 284 -17.47 -5.89 -19.24
CA ILE A 284 -16.30 -5.28 -18.61
C ILE A 284 -15.99 -5.97 -17.27
N PHE A 285 -17.03 -6.28 -16.48
CA PHE A 285 -16.87 -7.03 -15.24
C PHE A 285 -16.45 -8.49 -15.49
N ALA A 286 -17.03 -9.13 -16.50
CA ALA A 286 -16.63 -10.47 -16.92
C ALA A 286 -15.14 -10.52 -17.29
N GLU A 287 -14.69 -9.60 -18.15
CA GLU A 287 -13.28 -9.50 -18.57
C GLU A 287 -12.37 -9.18 -17.38
N HIS A 288 -12.78 -8.23 -16.51
CA HIS A 288 -11.99 -7.87 -15.33
C HIS A 288 -11.82 -9.07 -14.40
N THR A 289 -12.86 -9.89 -14.25
CA THR A 289 -12.79 -11.14 -13.48
C THR A 289 -11.79 -12.11 -14.10
N PHE A 290 -11.85 -12.38 -15.41
CA PHE A 290 -10.87 -13.24 -16.08
C PHE A 290 -9.44 -12.68 -16.02
N SER A 291 -9.27 -11.36 -16.00
CA SER A 291 -7.94 -10.75 -15.86
C SER A 291 -7.25 -11.11 -14.53
N LEU A 292 -8.01 -11.47 -13.49
CA LEU A 292 -7.47 -11.90 -12.20
C LEU A 292 -6.67 -13.19 -12.32
N ILE A 293 -6.96 -14.05 -13.30
CA ILE A 293 -6.23 -15.29 -13.55
C ILE A 293 -5.20 -15.16 -14.66
N ASN A 294 -4.87 -13.94 -15.11
CA ASN A 294 -3.84 -13.75 -16.15
C ASN A 294 -2.49 -14.38 -15.72
N PRO A 295 -1.85 -15.15 -16.63
CA PRO A 295 -0.64 -15.89 -16.34
C PRO A 295 0.55 -14.95 -16.16
N ASN A 296 1.50 -15.34 -15.31
CA ASN A 296 2.80 -14.66 -15.28
C ASN A 296 3.70 -15.17 -16.43
N ILE A 297 4.75 -14.42 -16.76
CA ILE A 297 5.65 -14.76 -17.87
C ILE A 297 6.22 -16.18 -17.79
N TRP A 298 6.56 -16.64 -16.59
CA TRP A 298 7.10 -17.99 -16.39
C TRP A 298 6.07 -19.09 -16.62
N MET A 299 4.82 -18.89 -16.19
CA MET A 299 3.77 -19.87 -16.43
C MET A 299 3.48 -19.96 -17.94
N VAL A 300 3.44 -18.83 -18.65
CA VAL A 300 3.31 -18.82 -20.11
C VAL A 300 4.44 -19.61 -20.77
N LEU A 301 5.71 -19.32 -20.42
CA LEU A 301 6.88 -19.97 -21.01
C LEU A 301 6.95 -21.46 -20.69
N LEU A 302 6.65 -21.85 -19.44
CA LEU A 302 6.67 -23.25 -19.01
C LEU A 302 5.56 -24.06 -19.66
N VAL A 303 4.33 -23.52 -19.72
CA VAL A 303 3.20 -24.19 -20.36
C VAL A 303 3.46 -24.38 -21.85
N TYR A 304 3.91 -23.35 -22.57
CA TYR A 304 4.31 -23.50 -23.97
C TYR A 304 5.47 -24.49 -24.14
N GLY A 305 6.49 -24.46 -23.29
CA GLY A 305 7.61 -25.39 -23.35
C GLY A 305 7.20 -26.85 -23.16
N VAL A 306 6.30 -27.13 -22.21
CA VAL A 306 5.76 -28.47 -21.97
C VAL A 306 4.89 -28.93 -23.14
N ILE A 307 3.96 -28.08 -23.62
CA ILE A 307 3.03 -28.44 -24.70
C ILE A 307 3.79 -28.63 -26.02
N LEU A 308 4.73 -27.76 -26.37
CA LEU A 308 5.56 -27.91 -27.58
C LEU A 308 6.36 -29.21 -27.55
N LYS A 309 6.98 -29.54 -26.40
CA LYS A 309 7.72 -30.79 -26.23
C LYS A 309 6.81 -32.01 -26.31
N HIS A 310 5.61 -31.93 -25.75
CA HIS A 310 4.63 -33.02 -25.76
C HIS A 310 4.07 -33.25 -27.16
N SER A 311 3.56 -32.19 -27.82
CA SER A 311 3.01 -32.23 -29.18
C SER A 311 4.03 -32.66 -30.25
N TYR A 312 5.34 -32.48 -30.00
CA TYR A 312 6.39 -33.00 -30.88
C TYR A 312 6.66 -34.51 -30.72
N ARG A 313 6.46 -35.08 -29.51
CA ARG A 313 6.86 -36.46 -29.18
C ARG A 313 5.69 -37.43 -29.11
N TYR A 314 4.50 -36.94 -28.80
CA TYR A 314 3.31 -37.74 -28.53
C TYR A 314 2.13 -37.21 -29.34
N TYR A 315 1.13 -38.06 -29.53
CA TYR A 315 -0.14 -37.63 -30.10
C TYR A 315 -0.78 -36.58 -29.18
N PHE A 316 -1.18 -35.45 -29.77
CA PHE A 316 -1.88 -34.37 -29.10
C PHE A 316 -3.04 -33.95 -30.00
N PHE A 317 -4.16 -33.49 -29.42
CA PHE A 317 -5.35 -33.14 -30.22
C PHE A 317 -5.11 -31.96 -31.18
N VAL A 318 -3.99 -31.25 -31.02
CA VAL A 318 -3.55 -30.14 -31.89
C VAL A 318 -2.17 -30.45 -32.46
N ASP A 319 -2.02 -30.23 -33.77
CA ASP A 319 -0.76 -30.40 -34.46
C ASP A 319 0.34 -29.47 -33.90
N PHE A 320 1.57 -29.98 -33.83
CA PHE A 320 2.75 -29.20 -33.42
C PHE A 320 2.86 -27.86 -34.17
N ARG A 321 2.52 -27.85 -35.46
CA ARG A 321 2.53 -26.64 -36.31
C ARG A 321 1.60 -25.55 -35.76
N ILE A 322 0.43 -25.92 -35.25
CA ILE A 322 -0.56 -24.99 -34.70
C ILE A 322 -0.09 -24.50 -33.32
N VAL A 323 0.46 -25.39 -32.47
CA VAL A 323 1.04 -25.00 -31.18
C VAL A 323 2.19 -24.00 -31.39
N LEU A 324 3.09 -24.28 -32.34
CA LEU A 324 4.18 -23.38 -32.71
C LEU A 324 3.66 -22.05 -33.23
N PHE A 325 2.63 -22.06 -34.08
CA PHE A 325 2.00 -20.85 -34.58
C PHE A 325 1.42 -19.98 -33.45
N THR A 326 0.73 -20.56 -32.46
CA THR A 326 0.23 -19.82 -31.29
C THR A 326 1.34 -19.22 -30.43
N PHE A 327 2.48 -19.92 -30.30
CA PHE A 327 3.67 -19.37 -29.65
C PHE A 327 4.27 -18.20 -30.44
N LEU A 328 4.34 -18.30 -31.77
CA LEU A 328 4.80 -17.20 -32.63
C LEU A 328 3.86 -15.99 -32.57
N ILE A 329 2.55 -16.19 -32.45
CA ILE A 329 1.58 -15.11 -32.18
C ILE A 329 1.92 -14.37 -30.90
N LEU A 330 2.23 -15.09 -29.81
CA LEU A 330 2.64 -14.46 -28.55
C LEU A 330 3.93 -13.64 -28.73
N ALA A 331 4.93 -14.21 -29.41
CA ALA A 331 6.20 -13.53 -29.67
C ALA A 331 6.02 -12.27 -30.53
N ALA A 332 5.20 -12.35 -31.58
CA ALA A 332 4.83 -11.21 -32.42
C ALA A 332 4.08 -10.14 -31.62
N GLY A 333 3.11 -10.55 -30.78
CA GLY A 333 2.41 -9.66 -29.87
C GLY A 333 3.38 -8.93 -28.93
N PHE A 334 4.39 -9.63 -28.40
CA PHE A 334 5.42 -9.00 -27.56
C PHE A 334 6.24 -7.98 -28.37
N GLY A 335 6.68 -8.33 -29.59
CA GLY A 335 7.38 -7.38 -30.47
C GLY A 335 6.56 -6.10 -30.74
N ILE A 336 5.27 -6.26 -31.09
CA ILE A 336 4.34 -5.15 -31.35
C ILE A 336 4.13 -4.30 -30.09
N SER A 337 4.03 -4.92 -28.92
CA SER A 337 3.79 -4.23 -27.65
C SER A 337 4.89 -3.22 -27.28
N LEU A 338 6.11 -3.40 -27.79
CA LEU A 338 7.26 -2.52 -27.54
C LEU A 338 7.22 -1.21 -28.35
N ILE A 339 6.48 -1.15 -29.46
CA ILE A 339 6.49 0.01 -30.37
C ILE A 339 5.96 1.27 -29.68
N ASN A 340 4.87 1.16 -28.92
CA ASN A 340 4.20 2.28 -28.25
C ASN A 340 4.41 2.31 -26.72
N SER A 341 5.34 1.51 -26.19
CA SER A 341 5.59 1.43 -24.75
C SER A 341 6.49 2.55 -24.21
N LYS A 342 6.95 3.48 -25.07
CA LYS A 342 7.85 4.61 -24.73
C LYS A 342 9.14 4.19 -24.01
N LEU A 343 9.63 2.97 -24.28
CA LEU A 343 10.87 2.46 -23.71
C LEU A 343 12.06 2.86 -24.58
N THR A 344 13.14 3.29 -23.94
CA THR A 344 14.46 3.43 -24.58
C THR A 344 15.08 2.06 -24.83
N PHE A 345 16.05 1.97 -25.75
CA PHE A 345 16.76 0.71 -26.02
C PHE A 345 17.36 0.09 -24.75
N ARG A 346 17.93 0.91 -23.85
CA ARG A 346 18.46 0.44 -22.56
C ARG A 346 17.37 -0.15 -21.67
N GLU A 347 16.20 0.47 -21.61
CA GLU A 347 15.06 -0.04 -20.84
C GLU A 347 14.48 -1.33 -21.45
N ILE A 348 14.52 -1.50 -22.78
CA ILE A 348 14.13 -2.76 -23.43
C ILE A 348 15.06 -3.90 -23.00
N VAL A 349 16.38 -3.66 -22.98
CA VAL A 349 17.34 -4.65 -22.48
C VAL A 349 17.06 -5.00 -21.02
N LEU A 350 16.78 -4.00 -20.17
CA LEU A 350 16.40 -4.22 -18.77
C LEU A 350 15.08 -4.99 -18.63
N LEU A 351 14.09 -4.72 -19.49
CA LEU A 351 12.83 -5.46 -19.54
C LEU A 351 13.07 -6.94 -19.88
N CYS A 352 13.96 -7.23 -20.83
CA CYS A 352 14.33 -8.61 -21.17
C CYS A 352 15.04 -9.36 -20.01
N LEU A 353 15.62 -8.64 -19.04
CA LEU A 353 16.18 -9.22 -17.81
C LEU A 353 15.11 -9.45 -16.72
N TYR A 354 13.91 -8.91 -16.87
CA TYR A 354 12.81 -9.07 -15.90
C TYR A 354 12.44 -10.54 -15.62
N PRO A 355 12.35 -11.46 -16.61
CA PRO A 355 12.10 -12.87 -16.34
C PRO A 355 13.13 -13.47 -15.38
N VAL A 356 14.42 -13.16 -15.57
CA VAL A 356 15.52 -13.64 -14.70
C VAL A 356 15.34 -13.10 -13.28
N TYR A 357 15.08 -11.80 -13.13
CA TYR A 357 14.77 -11.21 -11.83
C TYR A 357 13.57 -11.89 -11.16
N SER A 358 12.47 -12.08 -11.92
CA SER A 358 11.25 -12.72 -11.41
C SER A 358 11.50 -14.15 -10.95
N LEU A 359 12.34 -14.91 -11.67
CA LEU A 359 12.69 -16.28 -11.29
C LEU A 359 13.49 -16.30 -10.00
N CYS A 360 14.53 -15.47 -9.91
CA CYS A 360 15.34 -15.31 -8.70
C CYS A 360 14.48 -14.90 -7.50
N HIS A 361 13.50 -14.02 -7.70
CA HIS A 361 12.57 -13.60 -6.65
C HIS A 361 11.64 -14.73 -6.20
N ILE A 362 11.08 -15.51 -7.15
CA ILE A 362 10.28 -16.70 -6.83
C ILE A 362 11.10 -17.70 -6.03
N ILE A 363 12.31 -18.04 -6.50
CA ILE A 363 13.20 -19.02 -5.85
C ILE A 363 13.58 -18.56 -4.44
N LYS A 364 13.92 -17.29 -4.25
CA LYS A 364 14.26 -16.72 -2.93
C LYS A 364 13.11 -16.80 -1.92
N ASN A 365 11.87 -16.78 -2.39
CA ASN A 365 10.67 -16.82 -1.56
C ASN A 365 10.04 -18.21 -1.46
N LEU A 366 10.63 -19.24 -2.09
CA LEU A 366 10.19 -20.61 -1.89
C LEU A 366 10.42 -21.02 -0.42
N PRO A 367 9.44 -21.70 0.23
CA PRO A 367 9.55 -22.13 1.62
C PRO A 367 10.88 -22.81 1.99
N PRO A 368 11.40 -23.80 1.23
CA PRO A 368 12.66 -24.47 1.60
C PRO A 368 13.87 -23.54 1.55
N VAL A 369 13.98 -22.68 0.53
CA VAL A 369 15.08 -21.73 0.38
C VAL A 369 15.03 -20.65 1.46
N ARG A 370 13.82 -20.18 1.80
CA ARG A 370 13.59 -19.22 2.88
C ARG A 370 14.01 -19.79 4.23
N ILE A 371 13.64 -21.03 4.55
CA ILE A 371 14.03 -21.71 5.80
C ILE A 371 15.55 -21.84 5.90
N ILE A 372 16.23 -22.26 4.83
CA ILE A 372 17.70 -22.40 4.82
C ILE A 372 18.37 -21.04 4.99
N ARG A 373 17.93 -20.02 4.26
CA ARG A 373 18.48 -18.66 4.36
C ARG A 373 18.27 -18.07 5.75
N ASN A 374 17.11 -18.29 6.35
CA ASN A 374 16.77 -17.75 7.66
C ASN A 374 17.51 -18.48 8.79
N LYS A 375 17.78 -19.79 8.64
CA LYS A 375 18.71 -20.54 9.48
C LYS A 375 20.14 -20.00 9.37
N ILE A 376 20.63 -19.71 8.17
CA ILE A 376 21.98 -19.17 7.93
C ILE A 376 22.09 -17.73 8.48
N ALA A 377 21.04 -16.91 8.35
CA ALA A 377 21.06 -15.50 8.74
C ALA A 377 20.68 -15.25 10.23
N GLN A 378 20.47 -16.29 11.05
CA GLN A 378 19.94 -16.18 12.42
C GLN A 378 18.72 -15.22 12.53
N LYS A 379 17.85 -15.24 11.53
CA LYS A 379 16.60 -14.46 11.50
C LYS A 379 15.44 -15.43 11.67
N GLU A 380 14.84 -15.46 12.86
CA GLU A 380 13.60 -16.19 13.09
C GLU A 380 12.48 -15.59 12.24
N ASP A 381 11.81 -16.41 11.44
CA ASP A 381 10.56 -16.04 10.77
C ASP A 381 9.48 -15.88 11.84
N LEU A 382 8.79 -14.74 11.82
CA LEU A 382 7.54 -14.58 12.56
C LEU A 382 6.36 -14.92 11.64
N PRO A 383 5.35 -15.67 12.14
CA PRO A 383 4.24 -16.16 11.31
C PRO A 383 3.31 -15.05 10.81
N GLU A 384 2.47 -15.37 9.82
CA GLU A 384 1.50 -14.44 9.22
C GLU A 384 0.50 -13.92 10.26
N GLY A 385 0.20 -12.61 10.20
CA GLY A 385 -0.62 -11.92 11.20
C GLY A 385 0.15 -11.36 12.40
N THR A 386 1.49 -11.38 12.35
CA THR A 386 2.31 -10.78 13.41
C THR A 386 2.39 -9.26 13.27
N GLU A 387 1.81 -8.53 14.22
CA GLU A 387 2.04 -7.09 14.38
C GLU A 387 3.29 -6.85 15.23
N LYS A 388 4.15 -5.93 14.79
CA LYS A 388 5.37 -5.57 15.51
C LYS A 388 5.45 -4.07 15.69
N LEU A 389 5.76 -3.66 16.91
CA LEU A 389 6.10 -2.29 17.25
C LEU A 389 7.51 -2.27 17.84
N VAL A 390 8.42 -1.55 17.20
CA VAL A 390 9.80 -1.40 17.66
C VAL A 390 9.96 -0.02 18.28
N ILE A 391 10.51 0.02 19.49
CA ILE A 391 10.63 1.23 20.30
C ILE A 391 12.05 1.33 20.81
N GLU A 392 12.64 2.51 20.66
CA GLU A 392 13.90 2.87 21.30
C GLU A 392 13.58 3.40 22.70
N ALA A 393 14.19 2.78 23.71
CA ALA A 393 13.97 3.12 25.11
C ALA A 393 15.31 3.17 25.86
N PHE A 394 15.30 3.57 27.11
CA PHE A 394 16.48 3.58 27.97
C PHE A 394 16.29 2.63 29.15
N VAL A 395 17.35 1.94 29.55
CA VAL A 395 17.42 1.28 30.85
C VAL A 395 18.38 2.05 31.75
N MET A 396 17.98 2.27 33.00
CA MET A 396 18.79 2.92 34.01
C MET A 396 19.43 1.86 34.91
N ASN A 397 20.74 1.95 35.12
CA ASN A 397 21.43 1.07 36.04
C ASN A 397 21.39 1.61 37.49
N ASN A 398 21.84 0.81 38.47
CA ASN A 398 21.96 1.24 39.87
C ASN A 398 22.83 2.50 40.09
N ALA A 399 23.65 2.90 39.12
CA ALA A 399 24.47 4.11 39.17
C ALA A 399 23.80 5.33 38.50
N GLY A 400 22.51 5.24 38.12
CA GLY A 400 21.76 6.32 37.49
C GLY A 400 22.14 6.63 36.04
N ARG A 401 22.95 5.77 35.39
CA ARG A 401 23.33 5.95 33.98
C ARG A 401 22.26 5.37 33.06
N GLU A 402 21.84 6.17 32.09
CA GLU A 402 20.90 5.78 31.05
C GLU A 402 21.63 5.07 29.91
N LEU A 403 21.19 3.86 29.59
CA LEU A 403 21.74 3.02 28.54
C LEU A 403 20.67 2.82 27.46
N PRO A 404 20.95 3.17 26.19
CA PRO A 404 19.98 3.00 25.12
C PRO A 404 19.75 1.51 24.84
N CYS A 405 18.50 1.13 24.66
CA CYS A 405 18.05 -0.22 24.35
C CYS A 405 16.91 -0.18 23.34
N THR A 406 16.61 -1.33 22.73
CA THR A 406 15.52 -1.47 21.77
C THR A 406 14.56 -2.54 22.25
N ILE A 407 13.27 -2.24 22.20
CA ILE A 407 12.20 -3.14 22.62
C ILE A 407 11.29 -3.39 21.43
N GLU A 408 11.08 -4.65 21.09
CA GLU A 408 10.09 -5.07 20.09
C GLU A 408 8.89 -5.68 20.81
N PHE A 409 7.74 -5.03 20.71
CA PHE A 409 6.45 -5.57 21.12
C PHE A 409 5.91 -6.38 19.94
N ILE A 410 5.54 -7.64 20.19
CA ILE A 410 5.14 -8.58 19.15
C ILE A 410 3.79 -9.19 19.55
N SER A 411 2.79 -8.99 18.70
CA SER A 411 1.49 -9.66 18.82
C SER A 411 1.38 -10.76 17.77
N GLU A 412 1.17 -12.00 18.21
CA GLU A 412 1.13 -13.20 17.37
C GLU A 412 -0.13 -14.00 17.73
N THR A 413 -1.08 -14.14 16.80
CA THR A 413 -2.28 -15.00 16.97
C THR A 413 -3.08 -14.74 18.26
N GLY A 414 -3.18 -13.48 18.70
CA GLY A 414 -3.87 -13.10 19.94
C GLY A 414 -3.03 -13.25 21.22
N LEU A 415 -1.76 -13.64 21.11
CA LEU A 415 -0.79 -13.68 22.19
C LEU A 415 0.24 -12.55 22.05
N ALA A 416 0.78 -12.13 23.18
CA ALA A 416 1.73 -11.05 23.37
C ALA A 416 3.11 -11.60 23.75
N LYS A 417 4.17 -11.07 23.14
CA LYS A 417 5.56 -11.27 23.59
C LYS A 417 6.38 -10.01 23.38
N ILE A 418 7.43 -9.85 24.19
CA ILE A 418 8.33 -8.70 24.12
C ILE A 418 9.75 -9.19 23.93
N LYS A 419 10.47 -8.56 23.00
CA LYS A 419 11.87 -8.81 22.74
C LYS A 419 12.70 -7.58 23.07
N PHE A 420 13.50 -7.70 24.12
CA PHE A 420 14.46 -6.69 24.57
C PHE A 420 15.83 -6.92 23.92
N MET A 421 16.45 -5.84 23.45
CA MET A 421 17.75 -5.87 22.80
C MET A 421 18.64 -4.78 23.39
N TYR A 422 19.82 -5.18 23.86
CA TYR A 422 20.85 -4.27 24.36
C TYR A 422 22.22 -4.74 23.87
N LYS A 423 22.85 -3.94 23.00
CA LYS A 423 24.08 -4.31 22.28
C LYS A 423 23.90 -5.66 21.56
N ASN A 424 24.74 -6.66 21.87
CA ASN A 424 24.66 -8.00 21.29
C ASN A 424 23.80 -8.99 22.12
N LYS A 425 23.21 -8.55 23.23
CA LYS A 425 22.37 -9.39 24.08
C LYS A 425 20.90 -9.18 23.71
N LYS A 426 20.16 -10.29 23.62
CA LYS A 426 18.73 -10.31 23.34
C LYS A 426 18.04 -11.12 24.42
N PHE A 427 16.89 -10.64 24.87
CA PHE A 427 16.00 -11.36 25.76
C PHE A 427 14.60 -11.35 25.17
N VAL A 428 13.92 -12.49 25.21
CA VAL A 428 12.55 -12.64 24.70
C VAL A 428 11.72 -13.22 25.84
N THR A 429 10.58 -12.58 26.12
CA THR A 429 9.65 -13.04 27.16
C THR A 429 8.91 -14.29 26.71
N GLY A 430 8.23 -14.95 27.65
CA GLY A 430 7.21 -15.96 27.36
C GLY A 430 6.08 -15.40 26.49
N ARG A 431 5.19 -16.30 26.06
CA ARG A 431 3.95 -15.94 25.36
C ARG A 431 2.86 -15.68 26.40
N HIS A 432 2.30 -14.48 26.39
CA HIS A 432 1.28 -14.04 27.33
C HIS A 432 -0.04 -13.72 26.64
N LEU A 433 -1.14 -13.73 27.39
CA LEU A 433 -2.45 -13.35 26.85
C LEU A 433 -2.56 -11.83 26.66
N ARG A 434 -1.90 -11.04 27.52
CA ARG A 434 -1.90 -9.57 27.48
C ARG A 434 -0.48 -9.03 27.36
N MET A 435 -0.33 -7.90 26.67
CA MET A 435 0.96 -7.21 26.51
C MET A 435 1.57 -6.75 27.84
N ILE A 436 0.74 -6.45 28.84
CA ILE A 436 1.18 -6.00 30.15
C ILE A 436 1.87 -7.10 30.96
N ASP A 437 1.41 -8.35 30.82
CA ASP A 437 1.99 -9.51 31.52
C ASP A 437 3.39 -9.82 30.97
N ALA A 438 3.56 -9.74 29.64
CA ALA A 438 4.87 -9.83 29.01
C ALA A 438 5.81 -8.69 29.46
N LEU A 439 5.27 -7.49 29.68
CA LEU A 439 6.04 -6.35 30.15
C LEU A 439 6.46 -6.48 31.62
N GLN A 440 5.61 -7.08 32.45
CA GLN A 440 5.93 -7.39 33.84
C GLN A 440 7.05 -8.45 33.94
N GLU A 441 7.02 -9.49 33.10
CA GLU A 441 8.12 -10.47 33.01
C GLU A 441 9.44 -9.79 32.62
N LEU A 442 9.42 -8.91 31.61
CA LEU A 442 10.60 -8.15 31.21
C LEU A 442 11.10 -7.26 32.35
N ARG A 443 10.19 -6.55 33.04
CA ARG A 443 10.51 -5.66 34.14
C ARG A 443 11.17 -6.41 35.30
N GLN A 444 10.60 -7.55 35.70
CA GLN A 444 11.14 -8.39 36.77
C GLN A 444 12.54 -8.86 36.41
N LYS A 445 12.73 -9.36 35.19
CA LYS A 445 14.04 -9.83 34.74
C LYS A 445 15.08 -8.71 34.66
N LEU A 446 14.71 -7.51 34.22
CA LEU A 446 15.63 -6.36 34.23
C LEU A 446 16.01 -5.97 35.66
N ASN A 447 15.04 -6.02 36.59
CA ASN A 447 15.27 -5.73 38.00
C ASN A 447 16.24 -6.73 38.66
N ASP A 448 16.13 -8.03 38.32
CA ASP A 448 17.07 -9.06 38.78
C ASP A 448 18.53 -8.78 38.37
N TYR A 449 18.72 -8.07 37.25
CA TYR A 449 20.03 -7.63 36.76
C TYR A 449 20.41 -6.21 37.19
N GLY A 450 19.63 -5.56 38.07
CA GLY A 450 19.89 -4.20 38.54
C GLY A 450 19.65 -3.11 37.48
N PHE A 451 18.70 -3.35 36.57
CA PHE A 451 18.26 -2.39 35.56
C PHE A 451 16.80 -2.03 35.74
N VAL A 452 16.48 -0.75 35.58
CA VAL A 452 15.10 -0.25 35.56
C VAL A 452 14.78 0.29 34.19
N LEU A 453 13.69 -0.19 33.60
CA LEU A 453 13.26 0.25 32.28
C LEU A 453 12.56 1.62 32.35
N LYS A 454 13.04 2.59 31.55
CA LYS A 454 12.54 3.97 31.53
C LYS A 454 11.40 4.13 30.52
N ILE A 455 10.23 3.62 30.86
CA ILE A 455 8.98 3.77 30.09
C ILE A 455 7.81 4.10 31.02
N CYS A 456 6.73 4.67 30.50
CA CYS A 456 5.58 5.11 31.28
C CYS A 456 5.00 4.00 32.17
N SER A 457 4.87 2.75 31.69
CA SER A 457 4.36 1.65 32.51
C SER A 457 5.24 1.29 33.72
N CYS A 458 6.50 1.71 33.72
CA CYS A 458 7.44 1.50 34.83
C CYS A 458 7.57 2.76 35.70
N CYS A 459 6.77 3.80 35.44
CA CYS A 459 6.78 5.06 36.17
C CYS A 459 5.72 5.09 37.26
N GLN A 460 6.01 5.71 38.40
CA GLN A 460 5.06 5.89 39.50
C GLN A 460 3.88 6.82 39.11
N HIS A 461 4.08 7.72 38.15
CA HIS A 461 3.05 8.66 37.69
C HIS A 461 2.05 8.07 36.69
N PHE A 462 2.19 6.80 36.31
CA PHE A 462 1.35 6.17 35.30
C PHE A 462 0.21 5.36 35.93
N THR A 463 -1.00 5.53 35.39
CA THR A 463 -2.17 4.72 35.74
C THR A 463 -2.74 4.09 34.48
N SER A 464 -2.99 2.77 34.50
CA SER A 464 -3.55 2.08 33.34
C SER A 464 -5.03 2.44 33.12
N SER A 465 -5.49 2.51 31.88
CA SER A 465 -6.91 2.68 31.54
C SER A 465 -7.45 1.43 30.87
N VAL A 466 -8.59 0.91 31.35
CA VAL A 466 -9.21 -0.31 30.83
C VAL A 466 -10.03 0.04 29.59
N ASP A 467 -9.44 -0.11 28.40
CA ASP A 467 -10.05 0.27 27.11
C ASP A 467 -10.82 -0.89 26.43
N GLY A 468 -11.22 -1.93 27.18
CA GLY A 468 -11.94 -3.11 26.66
C GLY A 468 -11.19 -3.95 25.60
N SER A 469 -10.00 -3.50 25.17
CA SER A 469 -9.12 -4.17 24.21
C SER A 469 -8.14 -5.10 24.93
N THR A 470 -7.83 -6.23 24.30
CA THR A 470 -6.94 -7.27 24.87
C THR A 470 -5.52 -6.79 25.17
N ASN A 471 -5.11 -5.65 24.60
CA ASN A 471 -3.73 -5.19 24.66
C ASN A 471 -3.45 -4.08 25.68
N MET A 472 -4.47 -3.44 26.30
CA MET A 472 -4.34 -2.39 27.35
C MET A 472 -3.11 -1.46 27.16
N LEU A 473 -3.02 -0.82 25.99
CA LEU A 473 -1.82 -0.06 25.56
C LEU A 473 -1.85 1.42 25.98
N LYS A 474 -2.95 1.88 26.56
CA LYS A 474 -3.19 3.26 26.94
C LYS A 474 -3.28 3.39 28.46
N GLY A 475 -2.90 4.55 28.95
CA GLY A 475 -3.08 4.95 30.34
C GLY A 475 -3.03 6.46 30.47
N ILE A 476 -2.98 6.92 31.71
CA ILE A 476 -2.98 8.33 32.06
C ILE A 476 -1.68 8.63 32.81
N CYS A 477 -1.02 9.72 32.44
CA CYS A 477 0.10 10.28 33.19
C CYS A 477 -0.42 11.35 34.15
N ASN A 478 -0.10 11.19 35.43
CA ASN A 478 -0.46 12.10 36.52
C ASN A 478 0.71 13.03 36.92
N SER A 479 1.74 13.16 36.07
CA SER A 479 2.83 14.12 36.30
C SER A 479 2.43 15.53 35.86
N ASP A 480 2.72 16.50 36.74
CA ASP A 480 2.50 17.92 36.50
C ASP A 480 3.60 18.57 35.63
N TYR A 481 4.71 17.87 35.36
CA TYR A 481 5.83 18.36 34.53
C TYR A 481 5.49 18.29 33.02
N PRO A 482 5.82 19.28 32.16
CA PRO A 482 6.56 20.53 32.41
C PRO A 482 5.66 21.75 32.69
N SER A 483 4.35 21.57 32.86
CA SER A 483 3.38 22.67 33.05
C SER A 483 2.50 22.40 34.27
N PRO A 484 2.89 22.92 35.45
CA PRO A 484 2.15 22.75 36.72
C PRO A 484 0.74 23.37 36.71
N SER A 485 0.40 24.12 35.67
CA SER A 485 -0.82 24.93 35.55
C SER A 485 -2.03 24.17 34.99
N ILE A 486 -1.85 22.94 34.49
CA ILE A 486 -2.91 22.17 33.84
C ILE A 486 -3.11 20.84 34.59
N LYS A 487 -4.09 20.79 35.51
CA LYS A 487 -4.53 19.57 36.21
C LYS A 487 -5.37 18.63 35.32
N SER A 488 -5.10 18.55 34.02
CA SER A 488 -5.82 17.66 33.11
C SER A 488 -5.09 16.32 33.01
N GLN A 489 -5.82 15.22 33.20
CA GLN A 489 -5.34 13.86 32.98
C GLN A 489 -4.77 13.71 31.55
N ARG A 490 -3.49 13.35 31.42
CA ARG A 490 -2.82 13.26 30.10
C ARG A 490 -2.84 11.82 29.60
N PRO A 491 -3.53 11.51 28.49
CA PRO A 491 -3.46 10.19 27.90
C PRO A 491 -2.03 9.92 27.41
N THR A 492 -1.48 8.77 27.78
CA THR A 492 -0.14 8.34 27.37
C THR A 492 -0.15 6.85 27.03
N LEU A 493 0.85 6.40 26.27
CA LEU A 493 1.06 5.00 25.94
C LEU A 493 2.05 4.37 26.91
N ILE A 494 1.90 3.07 27.16
CA ILE A 494 2.72 2.32 28.14
C ILE A 494 4.23 2.41 27.91
N TRP A 495 4.66 2.65 26.66
CA TRP A 495 6.06 2.67 26.24
C TRP A 495 6.66 4.07 26.05
N ASN A 496 5.89 5.14 26.26
CA ASN A 496 6.43 6.49 26.17
C ASN A 496 7.50 6.71 27.24
N SER A 497 8.45 7.63 26.99
CA SER A 497 9.46 8.01 27.98
C SER A 497 9.41 9.53 28.20
N CYS A 498 9.72 9.96 29.42
CA CYS A 498 9.77 11.37 29.80
C CYS A 498 10.99 11.67 30.68
N THR A 499 11.29 12.95 30.86
CA THR A 499 12.36 13.43 31.74
C THR A 499 12.00 13.36 33.23
N ASP A 500 10.70 13.39 33.55
CA ASP A 500 10.15 13.31 34.92
C ASP A 500 9.85 11.86 35.35
N PHE A 501 10.69 10.92 34.92
CA PHE A 501 10.49 9.50 35.19
C PHE A 501 10.90 9.16 36.63
N VAL A 502 9.95 8.63 37.41
CA VAL A 502 10.20 8.10 38.75
C VAL A 502 9.94 6.59 38.73
N PRO A 503 10.94 5.75 39.04
CA PRO A 503 10.78 4.30 38.95
C PRO A 503 9.71 3.80 39.94
N ALA A 504 8.68 3.13 39.43
CA ALA A 504 7.68 2.47 40.26
C ALA A 504 8.30 1.28 41.01
N ARG A 505 7.84 1.02 42.25
CA ARG A 505 8.23 -0.19 43.00
C ARG A 505 7.80 -1.44 42.23
N VAL A 506 8.72 -2.40 42.09
CA VAL A 506 8.43 -3.70 41.49
C VAL A 506 7.70 -4.51 42.54
N THR A 507 6.37 -4.45 42.52
CA THR A 507 5.51 -5.29 43.34
C THR A 507 5.52 -6.71 42.78
N ASN A 508 5.77 -7.69 43.65
CA ASN A 508 5.44 -9.06 43.32
C ASN A 508 3.91 -9.20 43.24
N LEU A 509 3.39 -10.08 42.38
CA LEU A 509 1.94 -10.37 42.30
C LEU A 509 1.31 -10.65 43.68
N LEU A 510 2.09 -11.21 44.62
CA LEU A 510 1.69 -11.45 46.00
C LEU A 510 1.51 -10.17 46.83
N GLU A 511 2.30 -9.12 46.58
CA GLU A 511 2.17 -7.82 47.26
C GLU A 511 1.05 -6.96 46.68
N GLU A 512 0.75 -7.11 45.39
CA GLU A 512 -0.43 -6.48 44.75
C GLU A 512 -1.74 -7.03 45.32
N MET A 513 -1.82 -8.35 45.51
CA MET A 513 -2.99 -8.98 46.15
C MET A 513 -3.16 -8.60 47.63
N VAL A 514 -2.07 -8.32 48.34
CA VAL A 514 -2.12 -7.86 49.74
C VAL A 514 -2.56 -6.39 49.83
N ASN A 515 -2.07 -5.54 48.93
CA ASN A 515 -2.51 -4.14 48.87
C ASN A 515 -3.98 -3.99 48.46
N GLU A 516 -4.51 -4.85 47.59
CA GLU A 516 -5.95 -4.84 47.26
C GLU A 516 -6.82 -5.22 48.47
N GLN A 517 -6.35 -6.12 49.35
CA GLN A 517 -7.06 -6.47 50.59
C GLN A 517 -6.99 -5.37 51.67
N GLU A 518 -5.91 -4.58 51.71
CA GLU A 518 -5.79 -3.44 52.65
C GLU A 518 -6.58 -2.20 52.19
N ILE A 519 -7.00 -2.12 50.92
CA ILE A 519 -7.83 -1.02 50.40
C ILE A 519 -9.33 -1.33 50.58
N GLU A 520 -9.70 -2.60 50.76
CA GLU A 520 -11.09 -3.04 51.00
C GLU A 520 -11.41 -3.35 52.49
N GLY A 521 -10.45 -3.21 53.40
CA GLY A 521 -10.64 -3.32 54.86
C GLY A 521 -10.57 -1.96 55.55
#